data_AF-A0A0C3DHJ5-F1
#
_entry.id   AF-A0A0C3DHJ5-F1
#
_cell.length_a   1.000
_cell.length_b   1.000
_cell.length_c   1.000
_cell.angle_alpha   90.00
_cell.angle_beta   90.00
_cell.angle_gamma   90.00
#
_symmetry.space_group_name_H-M   'P 1'
#
loop_
_entity.id
_entity.type
_entity.pdbx_description
1 polymer ?
#
loop_
_entity_poly.entity_id
_entity_poly.type
_entity_poly.pdbx_seq_one_letter_code
_entity_poly.pdbx_strand_id
1 'polypeptide(L)'
;MFTPTPTHSKYKLDCRLVGHQDAILCLAVSSSGELLASGGIDGLRIWNLEKKKLPGWSQLWNPGDPVTSVTWVMREDNVQEGLCCGTGLGYLIILRQHPNRCYNFEEIVSKRIGTGTEIMAISADTSNISIRLTTGTRDQRVQVWSLDSKYHLFNVFSVELMTVPQAMFFWGADVIVFGMHDGAICILRGKDDIVLGTKQTGMVIGAAAMDPNLNFFVIDNATIGFSLHRMEDATCIKTYNTKPLKLYPKQVTFAEKGRVIVGGSDTGIVHILDKTSGDVLQLLQHSKSGQVQTITTHEAPDHHLIAAASSSNDNTNIIMLWKKLIKAQNSGNPTWGTIQTVLQVTMQLLVIATVGVFLYCTMVSALALMYPC
;
A
#
# COMPACT_ATOMS: atom_id res chain seq x y z
N MET A 1 -33.27 -21.39 16.03
CA MET A 1 -32.95 -19.95 16.06
C MET A 1 -31.78 -19.71 15.13
N PHE A 2 -32.03 -19.13 13.96
CA PHE A 2 -30.96 -18.65 13.10
C PHE A 2 -30.43 -17.35 13.72
N THR A 3 -29.20 -17.39 14.23
CA THR A 3 -28.49 -16.14 14.52
C THR A 3 -28.23 -15.45 13.19
N PRO A 4 -28.67 -14.18 13.00
CA PRO A 4 -28.35 -13.47 11.79
C PRO A 4 -26.82 -13.35 11.71
N THR A 5 -26.25 -13.78 10.59
CA THR A 5 -24.85 -13.54 10.26
C THR A 5 -24.56 -12.06 10.48
N PRO A 6 -23.42 -11.70 11.11
CA PRO A 6 -23.09 -10.30 11.34
C PRO A 6 -23.10 -9.60 9.99
N THR A 7 -23.96 -8.59 9.86
CA THR A 7 -24.03 -7.74 8.67
C THR A 7 -22.65 -7.11 8.48
N HIS A 8 -21.84 -7.72 7.61
CA HIS A 8 -20.57 -7.15 7.21
C HIS A 8 -20.85 -5.75 6.69
N SER A 9 -20.20 -4.74 7.29
CA SER A 9 -20.31 -3.37 6.81
C SER A 9 -19.91 -3.34 5.34
N LYS A 10 -20.73 -2.72 4.51
CA LYS A 10 -20.46 -2.54 3.08
C LYS A 10 -19.74 -1.22 2.86
N TYR A 11 -18.94 -1.14 1.80
CA TYR A 11 -18.39 0.11 1.31
C TYR A 11 -19.54 1.03 0.86
N LYS A 12 -19.55 2.27 1.35
CA LYS A 12 -20.50 3.30 0.97
C LYS A 12 -19.75 4.46 0.34
N LEU A 13 -20.32 5.04 -0.71
CA LEU A 13 -19.75 6.24 -1.34
C LEU A 13 -19.68 7.36 -0.30
N ASP A 14 -18.48 7.89 -0.07
CA ASP A 14 -18.19 8.93 0.91
C ASP A 14 -18.13 10.32 0.27
N CYS A 15 -17.46 10.45 -0.88
CA CYS A 15 -17.46 11.67 -1.69
C CYS A 15 -16.98 11.44 -3.14
N ARG A 16 -17.11 12.50 -3.95
CA ARG A 16 -16.59 12.60 -5.31
C ARG A 16 -15.66 13.81 -5.38
N LEU A 17 -14.43 13.60 -5.82
CA LEU A 17 -13.44 14.66 -6.02
C LEU A 17 -13.40 15.03 -7.50
N VAL A 18 -13.62 16.31 -7.79
CA VAL A 18 -13.71 16.86 -9.15
C VAL A 18 -12.68 17.96 -9.28
N GLY A 19 -11.89 17.94 -10.35
CA GLY A 19 -10.89 18.98 -10.61
C GLY A 19 -9.81 18.62 -11.63
N HIS A 20 -9.60 17.33 -11.91
CA HIS A 20 -8.82 16.91 -13.07
C HIS A 20 -9.56 17.29 -14.36
N GLN A 21 -8.81 17.78 -15.33
CA GLN A 21 -9.27 18.18 -16.66
C GLN A 21 -9.06 17.06 -17.69
N ASP A 22 -8.26 16.05 -17.36
CA ASP A 22 -7.92 14.94 -18.25
C ASP A 22 -7.72 13.63 -17.45
N ALA A 23 -7.32 12.55 -18.13
CA ALA A 23 -7.20 11.20 -17.57
C ALA A 23 -6.30 11.17 -16.33
N ILE A 24 -6.80 10.46 -15.31
CA ILE A 24 -6.09 10.22 -14.06
C ILE A 24 -5.40 8.86 -14.18
N LEU A 25 -4.07 8.86 -14.07
CA LEU A 25 -3.23 7.69 -14.33
C LEU A 25 -2.80 6.98 -13.05
N CYS A 26 -2.66 7.72 -11.94
CA CYS A 26 -2.19 7.16 -10.68
C CYS A 26 -2.81 7.84 -9.45
N LEU A 27 -2.97 7.08 -8.38
CA LEU A 27 -3.48 7.51 -7.08
C LEU A 27 -2.64 6.92 -5.94
N ALA A 28 -2.41 7.70 -4.89
CA ALA A 28 -1.84 7.20 -3.64
C ALA A 28 -2.41 7.97 -2.44
N VAL A 29 -2.92 7.25 -1.44
CA VAL A 29 -3.33 7.84 -0.16
C VAL A 29 -2.10 7.91 0.74
N SER A 30 -1.97 9.01 1.49
CA SER A 30 -0.87 9.18 2.42
C SER A 30 -0.95 8.22 3.60
N SER A 31 0.17 8.01 4.29
CA SER A 31 0.24 7.15 5.48
C SER A 31 -0.70 7.58 6.61
N SER A 32 -0.90 8.88 6.77
CA SER A 32 -1.86 9.46 7.73
C SER A 32 -3.32 9.24 7.32
N GLY A 33 -3.60 8.95 6.05
CA GLY A 33 -4.95 8.88 5.51
C GLY A 33 -5.62 10.25 5.34
N GLU A 34 -4.90 11.34 5.57
CA GLU A 34 -5.42 12.71 5.47
C GLU A 34 -5.33 13.27 4.06
N LEU A 35 -4.36 12.82 3.27
CA LEU A 35 -4.08 13.31 1.94
C LEU A 35 -4.24 12.21 0.88
N LEU A 36 -4.64 12.62 -0.32
CA LEU A 36 -4.61 11.80 -1.52
C LEU A 36 -3.81 12.55 -2.58
N ALA A 37 -2.83 11.90 -3.16
CA ALA A 37 -2.14 12.35 -4.37
C ALA A 37 -2.80 11.71 -5.58
N SER A 38 -3.01 12.50 -6.64
CA SER A 38 -3.49 12.01 -7.93
C SER A 38 -2.72 12.64 -9.07
N GLY A 39 -2.16 11.79 -9.93
CA GLY A 39 -1.40 12.19 -11.10
C GLY A 39 -2.13 11.81 -12.39
N GLY A 40 -2.04 12.66 -13.39
CA GLY A 40 -2.67 12.43 -14.68
C GLY A 40 -2.00 13.19 -15.81
N ILE A 41 -2.67 13.24 -16.96
CA ILE A 41 -2.22 14.00 -18.15
C ILE A 41 -2.15 15.51 -17.84
N ASP A 42 -3.01 15.99 -16.95
CA ASP A 42 -3.09 17.39 -16.53
C ASP A 42 -2.33 17.69 -15.22
N GLY A 43 -1.34 16.85 -14.88
CA GLY A 43 -0.41 17.06 -13.77
C GLY A 43 -0.84 16.43 -12.44
N LEU A 44 -0.23 16.90 -11.35
CA LEU A 44 -0.42 16.38 -9.99
C LEU A 44 -1.38 17.26 -9.19
N ARG A 45 -2.24 16.60 -8.40
CA ARG A 45 -3.11 17.23 -7.40
C ARG A 45 -2.98 16.56 -6.05
N ILE A 46 -3.08 17.36 -4.99
CA ILE A 46 -3.15 16.89 -3.61
C ILE A 46 -4.50 17.29 -3.01
N TRP A 47 -5.24 16.29 -2.55
CA TRP A 47 -6.56 16.42 -1.96
C TRP A 47 -6.50 16.24 -0.46
N ASN A 48 -7.33 16.96 0.27
CA ASN A 48 -7.57 16.71 1.70
C ASN A 48 -8.82 15.85 1.88
N LEU A 49 -8.64 14.66 2.43
CA LEU A 49 -9.67 13.64 2.58
C LEU A 49 -10.65 13.94 3.73
N GLU A 50 -10.23 14.69 4.75
CA GLU A 50 -11.07 15.08 5.89
C GLU A 50 -12.07 16.16 5.49
N LYS A 51 -11.58 17.25 4.88
CA LYS A 51 -12.38 18.41 4.46
C LYS A 51 -13.19 18.13 3.20
N LYS A 52 -12.89 17.06 2.46
CA LYS A 52 -13.53 16.68 1.19
C LYS A 52 -13.60 17.85 0.20
N LYS A 53 -12.58 18.71 0.19
CA LYS A 53 -12.53 19.94 -0.61
C LYS A 53 -11.63 19.77 -1.84
N LEU A 54 -11.82 20.69 -2.79
CA LEU A 54 -10.98 20.94 -3.97
C LEU A 54 -9.47 20.87 -3.63
N PRO A 55 -8.59 20.56 -4.60
CA PRO A 55 -7.18 20.32 -4.33
C PRO A 55 -6.59 21.49 -3.56
N GLY A 56 -5.96 21.21 -2.42
CA GLY A 56 -5.30 22.24 -1.61
C GLY A 56 -4.06 22.79 -2.35
N TRP A 57 -3.49 21.97 -3.22
CA TRP A 57 -2.33 22.28 -4.04
C TRP A 57 -2.41 21.47 -5.35
N SER A 58 -2.03 22.12 -6.44
CA SER A 58 -1.94 21.52 -7.78
C SER A 58 -0.71 22.07 -8.48
N GLN A 59 0.08 21.19 -9.08
CA GLN A 59 1.22 21.59 -9.89
C GLN A 59 1.15 20.91 -11.25
N LEU A 60 1.26 21.75 -12.28
CA LEU A 60 1.52 21.32 -13.64
C LEU A 60 3.03 21.44 -13.83
N TRP A 61 3.76 20.34 -13.66
CA TRP A 61 5.11 20.29 -14.21
C TRP A 61 4.97 20.24 -15.72
N ASN A 62 5.75 21.07 -16.42
CA ASN A 62 5.89 21.10 -17.87
C ASN A 62 4.63 20.68 -18.66
N PRO A 63 3.83 21.63 -19.17
CA PRO A 63 2.64 21.31 -19.96
C PRO A 63 2.93 20.21 -21.00
N GLY A 64 2.34 19.03 -20.81
CA GLY A 64 2.55 17.86 -21.67
C GLY A 64 3.39 16.70 -21.09
N ASP A 65 3.89 16.80 -19.86
CA ASP A 65 4.53 15.67 -19.16
C ASP A 65 3.55 15.03 -18.15
N PRO A 66 2.93 13.89 -18.49
CA PRO A 66 1.93 13.27 -17.63
C PRO A 66 2.56 12.68 -16.38
N VAL A 67 1.87 12.76 -15.24
CA VAL A 67 2.29 12.10 -14.01
C VAL A 67 1.75 10.67 -14.00
N THR A 68 2.64 9.69 -14.14
CA THR A 68 2.32 8.29 -14.43
C THR A 68 2.39 7.40 -13.19
N SER A 69 3.17 7.79 -12.18
CA SER A 69 3.32 7.04 -10.93
C SER A 69 3.51 7.97 -9.75
N VAL A 70 2.91 7.64 -8.62
CA VAL A 70 3.04 8.38 -7.35
C VAL A 70 3.17 7.43 -6.18
N THR A 71 4.03 7.77 -5.21
CA THR A 71 4.12 7.05 -3.94
C THR A 71 4.47 8.02 -2.81
N TRP A 72 3.83 7.84 -1.66
CA TRP A 72 4.14 8.60 -0.45
C TRP A 72 5.37 8.02 0.23
N VAL A 73 6.17 8.89 0.81
CA VAL A 73 7.33 8.51 1.61
C VAL A 73 7.22 9.14 2.99
N MET A 74 7.42 8.34 4.02
CA MET A 74 7.44 8.80 5.40
C MET A 74 8.85 8.79 5.94
N ARG A 75 9.20 9.84 6.67
CA ARG A 75 10.40 9.84 7.49
C ARG A 75 10.15 9.21 8.83
N GLU A 76 11.23 8.67 9.40
CA GLU A 76 11.25 8.09 10.74
C GLU A 76 10.86 9.10 11.83
N ASP A 77 11.10 10.40 11.60
CA ASP A 77 10.63 11.46 12.50
C ASP A 77 9.09 11.57 12.56
N ASN A 78 8.37 10.94 11.61
CA ASN A 78 6.92 10.96 11.46
C ASN A 78 6.29 12.36 11.44
N VAL A 79 7.09 13.42 11.21
CA VAL A 79 6.59 14.80 11.23
C VAL A 79 6.22 15.27 9.82
N GLN A 80 6.87 14.74 8.78
CA GLN A 80 6.68 15.21 7.41
C GLN A 80 6.50 14.06 6.42
N GLU A 81 5.39 14.12 5.69
CA GLU A 81 5.16 13.29 4.50
C GLU A 81 5.92 13.89 3.30
N GLY A 82 6.63 13.05 2.58
CA GLY A 82 7.15 13.36 1.25
C GLY A 82 6.33 12.64 0.18
N LEU A 83 6.43 13.12 -1.06
CA LEU A 83 5.79 12.48 -2.21
C LEU A 83 6.81 12.31 -3.33
N CYS A 84 6.92 11.09 -3.84
CA CYS A 84 7.69 10.79 -5.04
C CYS A 84 6.75 10.64 -6.22
N CYS A 85 7.08 11.30 -7.33
CA CYS A 85 6.30 11.27 -8.56
C CYS A 85 7.21 10.88 -9.73
N GLY A 86 6.69 10.07 -10.63
CA GLY A 86 7.32 9.72 -11.89
C GLY A 86 6.48 10.25 -13.05
N THR A 87 7.16 10.69 -14.12
CA THR A 87 6.50 11.28 -15.28
C THR A 87 6.72 10.49 -16.57
N GLY A 88 5.91 10.80 -17.59
CA GLY A 88 5.98 10.21 -18.92
C GLY A 88 7.28 10.54 -19.69
N LEU A 89 7.94 11.65 -19.38
CA LEU A 89 9.24 12.04 -19.95
C LEU A 89 10.44 11.62 -19.09
N GLY A 90 10.21 10.79 -18.09
CA GLY A 90 11.25 10.16 -17.28
C GLY A 90 11.82 11.03 -16.17
N TYR A 91 11.05 12.00 -15.66
CA TYR A 91 11.44 12.79 -14.50
C TYR A 91 10.99 12.11 -13.19
N LEU A 92 11.97 11.84 -12.32
CA LEU A 92 11.72 11.54 -10.91
C LEU A 92 11.68 12.85 -10.14
N ILE A 93 10.54 13.13 -9.54
CA ILE A 93 10.29 14.33 -8.75
C ILE A 93 10.06 13.92 -7.30
N ILE A 94 10.74 14.59 -6.37
CA ILE A 94 10.55 14.39 -4.92
C ILE A 94 10.11 15.71 -4.30
N LEU A 95 8.95 15.65 -3.68
CA LEU A 95 8.32 16.75 -2.97
C LEU A 95 8.40 16.53 -1.46
N ARG A 96 8.63 17.62 -0.73
CA ARG A 96 8.56 17.65 0.74
C ARG A 96 7.40 18.51 1.20
N GLN A 97 6.59 18.00 2.12
CA GLN A 97 5.54 18.78 2.76
C GLN A 97 6.16 19.81 3.73
N HIS A 98 5.67 21.05 3.68
CA HIS A 98 6.09 22.06 4.64
C HIS A 98 5.54 21.80 6.05
N PRO A 99 6.35 21.95 7.11
CA PRO A 99 5.97 21.59 8.49
C PRO A 99 4.75 22.33 9.04
N ASN A 100 4.42 23.51 8.51
CA ASN A 100 3.34 24.37 9.03
C ASN A 100 2.16 24.51 8.05
N ARG A 101 2.19 23.82 6.92
CA ARG A 101 1.14 23.92 5.89
C ARG A 101 0.89 22.55 5.29
N CYS A 102 -0.20 21.91 5.71
CA CYS A 102 -0.60 20.56 5.31
C CYS A 102 -0.69 20.33 3.79
N TYR A 103 -0.72 21.40 2.98
CA TYR A 103 -0.93 21.34 1.54
C TYR A 103 0.22 21.93 0.73
N ASN A 104 1.18 22.60 1.35
CA ASN A 104 2.26 23.21 0.58
C ASN A 104 3.40 22.21 0.49
N PHE A 105 3.73 21.87 -0.75
CA PHE A 105 4.88 21.06 -1.06
C PHE A 105 5.94 21.92 -1.73
N GLU A 106 7.20 21.66 -1.39
CA GLU A 106 8.35 22.18 -2.11
C GLU A 106 9.02 21.05 -2.87
N GLU A 107 9.43 21.36 -4.10
CA GLU A 107 10.21 20.45 -4.92
C GLU A 107 11.65 20.44 -4.44
N ILE A 108 12.11 19.27 -4.01
CA ILE A 108 13.48 19.07 -3.53
C ILE A 108 14.34 18.42 -4.61
N VAL A 109 13.76 17.51 -5.39
CA VAL A 109 14.43 16.84 -6.49
C VAL A 109 13.57 16.90 -7.73
N SER A 110 14.19 17.23 -8.86
CA SER A 110 13.66 16.99 -10.20
C SER A 110 14.82 16.50 -11.06
N LYS A 111 14.79 15.21 -11.40
CA LYS A 111 15.89 14.54 -12.09
C LYS A 111 15.34 13.67 -13.20
N ARG A 112 15.84 13.88 -14.43
CA ARG A 112 15.58 12.95 -15.54
C ARG A 112 16.45 11.71 -15.37
N ILE A 113 15.83 10.54 -15.35
CA ILE A 113 16.49 9.25 -15.04
C ILE A 113 16.44 8.30 -16.24
N GLY A 114 17.24 7.22 -16.20
CA GLY A 114 17.38 6.27 -17.31
C GLY A 114 17.72 6.94 -18.65
N THR A 115 17.07 6.51 -19.72
CA THR A 115 17.09 7.19 -21.04
C THR A 115 16.05 8.32 -21.14
N GLY A 116 15.33 8.59 -20.04
CA GLY A 116 14.26 9.57 -19.95
C GLY A 116 12.98 9.14 -20.68
N THR A 117 12.67 7.85 -20.57
CA THR A 117 11.36 7.29 -20.93
C THR A 117 10.43 7.29 -19.71
N GLU A 118 9.15 7.05 -19.96
CA GLU A 118 8.10 6.94 -18.96
C GLU A 118 8.52 6.12 -17.74
N ILE A 119 8.35 6.70 -16.56
CA ILE A 119 8.47 5.98 -15.29
C ILE A 119 7.16 5.23 -15.06
N MET A 120 7.23 3.91 -15.20
CA MET A 120 6.08 3.00 -15.13
C MET A 120 5.61 2.79 -13.68
N ALA A 121 6.56 2.69 -12.75
CA ALA A 121 6.27 2.44 -11.34
C ALA A 121 7.35 3.03 -10.43
N ILE A 122 6.94 3.39 -9.21
CA ILE A 122 7.83 3.79 -8.12
C ILE A 122 7.41 3.03 -6.86
N SER A 123 8.39 2.50 -6.13
CA SER A 123 8.18 1.91 -4.81
C SER A 123 9.10 2.55 -3.80
N ALA A 124 8.67 2.61 -2.54
CA ALA A 124 9.45 3.16 -1.45
C ALA A 124 9.51 2.18 -0.28
N ASP A 125 10.69 2.05 0.31
CA ASP A 125 10.90 1.42 1.60
C ASP A 125 11.36 2.48 2.60
N THR A 126 10.51 2.70 3.60
CA THR A 126 10.69 3.68 4.68
C THR A 126 11.00 3.02 6.01
N SER A 127 11.30 1.71 6.02
CA SER A 127 11.64 0.96 7.24
C SER A 127 13.03 1.30 7.80
N ASN A 128 13.87 1.95 6.97
CA ASN A 128 15.24 2.31 7.29
C ASN A 128 15.38 3.83 7.51
N ILE A 129 16.45 4.23 8.20
CA ILE A 129 16.83 5.65 8.43
C ILE A 129 16.93 6.40 7.08
N SER A 130 17.51 5.77 6.06
CA SER A 130 17.51 6.28 4.69
C SER A 130 16.36 5.65 3.91
N ILE A 131 15.58 6.47 3.21
CA ILE A 131 14.49 5.99 2.37
C ILE A 131 15.10 5.35 1.13
N ARG A 132 14.70 4.12 0.81
CA ARG A 132 15.06 3.47 -0.45
C ARG A 132 13.92 3.62 -1.44
N LEU A 133 14.26 3.97 -2.68
CA LEU A 133 13.28 4.13 -3.76
C LEU A 133 13.65 3.21 -4.91
N THR A 134 12.66 2.62 -5.56
CA THR A 134 12.84 1.98 -6.86
C THR A 134 12.10 2.76 -7.91
N THR A 135 12.69 2.86 -9.10
CA THR A 135 12.04 3.41 -10.29
C THR A 135 12.21 2.43 -11.44
N GLY A 136 11.11 2.14 -12.12
CA GLY A 136 11.07 1.25 -13.26
C GLY A 136 10.63 2.05 -14.48
N THR A 137 11.41 2.00 -15.55
CA THR A 137 11.17 2.81 -16.75
C THR A 137 10.84 1.94 -17.95
N ARG A 138 10.14 2.55 -18.92
CA ARG A 138 9.64 1.86 -20.11
C ARG A 138 10.74 1.28 -21.01
N ASP A 139 11.95 1.82 -20.91
CA ASP A 139 13.18 1.31 -21.53
C ASP A 139 13.78 0.08 -20.82
N GLN A 140 12.99 -0.66 -20.04
CA GLN A 140 13.37 -1.90 -19.35
C GLN A 140 14.43 -1.71 -18.24
N ARG A 141 14.63 -0.48 -17.77
CA ARG A 141 15.57 -0.18 -16.68
C ARG A 141 14.88 -0.18 -15.32
N VAL A 142 15.55 -0.77 -14.34
CA VAL A 142 15.23 -0.61 -12.92
C VAL A 142 16.38 0.09 -12.24
N GLN A 143 16.07 1.15 -11.50
CA GLN A 143 17.04 1.88 -10.70
C GLN A 143 16.63 1.86 -9.23
N VAL A 144 17.60 1.61 -8.36
CA VAL A 144 17.42 1.72 -6.92
C VAL A 144 18.17 2.96 -6.44
N TRP A 145 17.50 3.74 -5.62
CA TRP A 145 17.99 4.99 -5.08
C TRP A 145 17.96 4.94 -3.56
N SER A 146 18.80 5.75 -2.95
CA SER A 146 18.72 6.07 -1.53
C SER A 146 18.61 7.58 -1.38
N LEU A 147 17.68 7.97 -0.51
CA LEU A 147 17.40 9.35 -0.16
C LEU A 147 17.79 9.54 1.31
N ASP A 148 18.80 10.37 1.54
CA ASP A 148 19.32 10.62 2.87
C ASP A 148 18.43 11.57 3.71
N SER A 149 18.83 11.79 4.96
CA SER A 149 18.17 12.72 5.89
C SER A 149 18.23 14.19 5.47
N LYS A 150 19.02 14.54 4.46
CA LYS A 150 19.13 15.88 3.87
C LYS A 150 18.47 15.99 2.49
N TYR A 151 17.75 14.95 2.06
CA TYR A 151 17.12 14.85 0.74
C TYR A 151 18.11 14.80 -0.44
N HIS A 152 19.36 14.39 -0.21
CA HIS A 152 20.25 14.04 -1.30
C HIS A 152 19.84 12.66 -1.85
N LEU A 153 19.55 12.64 -3.14
CA LEU A 153 19.21 11.43 -3.87
C LEU A 153 20.46 10.90 -4.58
N PHE A 154 20.86 9.67 -4.26
CA PHE A 154 21.94 8.99 -4.95
C PHE A 154 21.47 7.65 -5.52
N ASN A 155 22.00 7.30 -6.69
CA ASN A 155 21.73 6.02 -7.33
C ASN A 155 22.57 4.95 -6.64
N VAL A 156 21.92 3.89 -6.14
CA VAL A 156 22.59 2.71 -5.58
C VAL A 156 23.05 1.83 -6.73
N PHE A 157 22.13 1.50 -7.65
CA PHE A 157 22.44 0.80 -8.89
C PHE A 157 21.38 1.05 -9.98
N SER A 158 21.71 0.61 -11.19
CA SER A 158 20.84 0.66 -12.38
C SER A 158 21.06 -0.62 -13.20
N VAL A 159 20.00 -1.36 -13.49
CA VAL A 159 20.06 -2.64 -14.22
C VAL A 159 19.07 -2.64 -15.38
N GLU A 160 19.47 -3.20 -16.52
CA GLU A 160 18.56 -3.48 -17.65
C GLU A 160 18.00 -4.88 -17.49
N LEU A 161 16.68 -5.01 -17.62
CA LEU A 161 16.01 -6.29 -17.64
C LEU A 161 15.57 -6.62 -19.06
N MET A 162 15.16 -7.87 -19.28
CA MET A 162 14.52 -8.30 -20.52
C MET A 162 13.00 -8.03 -20.53
N THR A 163 12.52 -7.23 -19.56
CA THR A 163 11.11 -6.95 -19.31
C THR A 163 10.91 -5.49 -18.93
N VAL A 164 9.73 -4.94 -19.24
CA VAL A 164 9.34 -3.59 -18.81
C VAL A 164 8.80 -3.66 -17.37
N PRO A 165 9.39 -2.93 -16.40
CA PRO A 165 8.96 -2.98 -14.99
C PRO A 165 7.57 -2.35 -14.78
N GLN A 166 6.53 -3.17 -14.70
CA GLN A 166 5.15 -2.72 -14.51
C GLN A 166 4.81 -2.41 -13.05
N ALA A 167 5.40 -3.14 -12.11
CA ALA A 167 5.25 -2.90 -10.66
C ALA A 167 6.50 -3.39 -9.93
N MET A 168 6.85 -2.75 -8.82
CA MET A 168 8.00 -3.15 -8.01
C MET A 168 7.69 -3.04 -6.53
N PHE A 169 8.30 -3.93 -5.76
CA PHE A 169 8.12 -3.97 -4.31
C PHE A 169 9.43 -4.35 -3.65
N PHE A 170 9.74 -3.71 -2.52
CA PHE A 170 10.82 -4.16 -1.66
C PHE A 170 10.42 -5.45 -0.96
N TRP A 171 11.36 -6.40 -0.89
CA TRP A 171 11.21 -7.68 -0.21
C TRP A 171 12.39 -7.88 0.74
N GLY A 172 12.26 -7.29 1.93
CA GLY A 172 13.40 -7.12 2.84
C GLY A 172 14.45 -6.22 2.19
N ALA A 173 15.67 -6.74 2.02
CA ALA A 173 16.73 -6.00 1.34
C ALA A 173 16.52 -5.95 -0.17
N ASP A 174 15.91 -6.97 -0.77
CA ASP A 174 15.85 -7.19 -2.21
C ASP A 174 14.64 -6.49 -2.86
N VAL A 175 14.56 -6.54 -4.19
CA VAL A 175 13.49 -5.90 -4.96
C VAL A 175 12.85 -6.94 -5.88
N ILE A 176 11.53 -7.05 -5.81
CA ILE A 176 10.72 -7.82 -6.75
C ILE A 176 10.26 -6.88 -7.86
N VAL A 177 10.38 -7.33 -9.10
CA VAL A 177 9.97 -6.60 -10.30
C VAL A 177 9.00 -7.46 -11.09
N PHE A 178 7.80 -6.95 -11.32
CA PHE A 178 6.80 -7.57 -12.19
C PHE A 178 6.90 -6.99 -13.60
N GLY A 179 7.08 -7.87 -14.58
CA GLY A 179 7.18 -7.52 -15.98
C GLY A 179 5.84 -7.17 -16.62
N MET A 180 5.82 -6.25 -17.58
CA MET A 180 4.64 -5.88 -18.33
C MET A 180 4.36 -6.91 -19.42
N HIS A 181 3.18 -7.53 -19.36
CA HIS A 181 2.61 -8.44 -20.36
C HIS A 181 3.34 -9.76 -20.65
N ASP A 182 4.55 -9.97 -20.15
CA ASP A 182 5.36 -11.17 -20.44
C ASP A 182 5.31 -12.23 -19.33
N GLY A 183 4.67 -11.92 -18.19
CA GLY A 183 4.53 -12.83 -17.07
C GLY A 183 5.78 -12.97 -16.20
N ALA A 184 6.85 -12.21 -16.49
CA ALA A 184 8.12 -12.30 -15.79
C ALA A 184 8.04 -11.70 -14.38
N ILE A 185 8.72 -12.35 -13.43
CA ILE A 185 8.96 -11.81 -12.10
C ILE A 185 10.46 -11.90 -11.82
N CYS A 186 11.15 -10.77 -11.87
CA CYS A 186 12.58 -10.70 -11.58
C CYS A 186 12.81 -10.36 -10.11
N ILE A 187 13.77 -11.02 -9.47
CA ILE A 187 14.22 -10.71 -8.12
C ILE A 187 15.61 -10.12 -8.23
N LEU A 188 15.75 -8.87 -7.81
CA LEU A 188 17.01 -8.12 -7.83
C LEU A 188 17.57 -8.06 -6.43
N ARG A 189 18.89 -8.20 -6.32
CA ARG A 189 19.55 -7.97 -5.06
C ARG A 189 19.50 -6.49 -4.70
N GLY A 190 19.20 -6.18 -3.44
CA GLY A 190 18.96 -4.80 -3.01
C GLY A 190 20.11 -3.80 -3.11
N LYS A 191 21.34 -4.29 -3.28
CA LYS A 191 22.58 -3.52 -3.07
C LYS A 191 23.44 -3.37 -4.32
N ASP A 192 23.14 -4.10 -5.38
CA ASP A 192 23.90 -4.15 -6.62
C ASP A 192 22.98 -4.55 -7.79
N ASP A 193 23.52 -4.54 -9.01
CA ASP A 193 22.80 -4.80 -10.26
C ASP A 193 22.56 -6.30 -10.53
N ILE A 194 22.69 -7.16 -9.52
CA ILE A 194 22.62 -8.61 -9.70
C ILE A 194 21.18 -9.12 -9.62
N VAL A 195 20.75 -9.77 -10.70
CA VAL A 195 19.49 -10.54 -10.77
C VAL A 195 19.68 -11.87 -10.05
N LEU A 196 18.99 -12.06 -8.91
CA LEU A 196 19.03 -13.29 -8.11
C LEU A 196 18.28 -14.44 -8.80
N GLY A 197 17.24 -14.11 -9.55
CA GLY A 197 16.49 -15.08 -10.34
C GLY A 197 15.27 -14.49 -11.02
N THR A 198 14.70 -15.23 -11.95
CA THR A 198 13.48 -14.89 -12.66
C THR A 198 12.48 -16.03 -12.55
N LYS A 199 11.24 -15.72 -12.17
CA LYS A 199 10.10 -16.63 -12.15
C LYS A 199 9.15 -16.29 -13.30
N GLN A 200 8.25 -17.21 -13.61
CA GLN A 200 7.24 -17.05 -14.64
C GLN A 200 5.86 -17.38 -14.10
N THR A 201 4.90 -16.49 -14.34
CA THR A 201 3.49 -16.74 -14.00
C THR A 201 2.78 -17.55 -15.08
N GLY A 202 3.29 -17.54 -16.31
CA GLY A 202 2.62 -18.08 -17.49
C GLY A 202 1.37 -17.28 -17.90
N MET A 203 1.16 -16.09 -17.33
CA MET A 203 0.03 -15.22 -17.59
C MET A 203 0.52 -13.81 -17.96
N VAL A 204 -0.29 -13.09 -18.74
CA VAL A 204 -0.05 -11.67 -19.02
C VAL A 204 -0.18 -10.90 -17.72
N ILE A 205 0.73 -9.97 -17.43
CA ILE A 205 0.62 -9.08 -16.26
C ILE A 205 0.29 -7.68 -16.77
N GLY A 206 -0.95 -7.23 -16.53
CA GLY A 206 -1.37 -5.85 -16.78
C GLY A 206 -1.05 -4.91 -15.62
N ALA A 207 -1.28 -5.38 -14.39
CA ALA A 207 -0.90 -4.70 -13.16
C ALA A 207 -0.64 -5.76 -12.08
N ALA A 208 0.13 -5.41 -11.05
CA ALA A 208 0.41 -6.31 -9.93
C ALA A 208 0.35 -5.57 -8.60
N ALA A 209 -0.10 -6.28 -7.55
CA ALA A 209 -0.03 -5.83 -6.17
C ALA A 209 0.44 -6.97 -5.26
N MET A 210 1.22 -6.62 -4.24
CA MET A 210 1.68 -7.54 -3.21
C MET A 210 0.76 -7.51 -1.99
N ASP A 211 0.56 -8.65 -1.35
CA ASP A 211 -0.13 -8.69 -0.08
C ASP A 211 0.76 -8.16 1.06
N PRO A 212 0.20 -7.69 2.19
CA PRO A 212 0.98 -7.06 3.26
C PRO A 212 2.08 -7.94 3.85
N ASN A 213 1.91 -9.27 3.78
CA ASN A 213 2.89 -10.24 4.31
C ASN A 213 3.92 -10.69 3.26
N LEU A 214 3.82 -10.19 2.02
CA LEU A 214 4.69 -10.51 0.88
C LEU A 214 4.75 -12.02 0.53
N ASN A 215 3.69 -12.76 0.86
CA ASN A 215 3.57 -14.19 0.59
C ASN A 215 2.75 -14.46 -0.68
N PHE A 216 1.88 -13.52 -1.04
CA PHE A 216 1.01 -13.62 -2.19
C PHE A 216 1.04 -12.32 -2.98
N PHE A 217 0.72 -12.45 -4.26
CA PHE A 217 0.51 -11.32 -5.14
C PHE A 217 -0.72 -11.55 -5.99
N VAL A 218 -1.36 -10.47 -6.39
CA VAL A 218 -2.47 -10.49 -7.34
C VAL A 218 -2.04 -9.75 -8.60
N ILE A 219 -2.39 -10.30 -9.75
CA ILE A 219 -2.22 -9.65 -11.04
C ILE A 219 -3.57 -9.41 -11.71
N ASP A 220 -3.67 -8.32 -12.46
CA ASP A 220 -4.61 -8.24 -13.56
C ASP A 220 -4.02 -9.03 -14.72
N ASN A 221 -4.68 -10.12 -15.10
CA ASN A 221 -4.22 -10.96 -16.20
C ASN A 221 -4.75 -10.54 -17.58
N ALA A 222 -5.41 -9.37 -17.65
CA ALA A 222 -5.98 -8.70 -18.83
C ALA A 222 -7.00 -9.50 -19.66
N THR A 223 -7.09 -10.83 -19.45
CA THR A 223 -7.85 -11.78 -20.27
C THR A 223 -9.11 -12.27 -19.57
N ILE A 224 -8.99 -12.67 -18.31
CA ILE A 224 -10.09 -13.24 -17.52
C ILE A 224 -10.52 -12.28 -16.39
N GLY A 225 -9.58 -11.49 -15.89
CA GLY A 225 -9.77 -10.60 -14.75
C GLY A 225 -8.52 -10.65 -13.88
N PHE A 226 -8.68 -11.09 -12.63
CA PHE A 226 -7.57 -11.13 -11.67
C PHE A 226 -7.12 -12.57 -11.38
N SER A 227 -5.86 -12.76 -11.02
CA SER A 227 -5.38 -14.03 -10.48
C SER A 227 -4.48 -13.81 -9.27
N LEU A 228 -4.67 -14.63 -8.24
CA LEU A 228 -3.89 -14.67 -7.01
C LEU A 228 -2.83 -15.76 -7.15
N HIS A 229 -1.58 -15.39 -6.85
CA HIS A 229 -0.44 -16.27 -6.97
C HIS A 229 0.36 -16.32 -5.66
N ARG A 230 1.05 -17.43 -5.44
CA ARG A 230 2.03 -17.57 -4.34
C ARG A 230 3.37 -16.99 -4.79
N MET A 231 4.00 -16.20 -3.93
CA MET A 231 5.29 -15.57 -4.24
C MET A 231 6.45 -16.56 -4.36
N GLU A 232 6.44 -17.61 -3.54
CA GLU A 232 7.51 -18.62 -3.46
C GLU A 232 7.83 -19.25 -4.83
N ASP A 233 6.81 -19.57 -5.62
CA ASP A 233 6.94 -20.31 -6.88
C ASP A 233 6.14 -19.72 -8.04
N ALA A 234 5.53 -18.55 -7.86
CA ALA A 234 4.67 -17.86 -8.83
C ALA A 234 3.41 -18.65 -9.27
N THR A 235 3.06 -19.72 -8.55
CA THR A 235 1.91 -20.58 -8.90
C THR A 235 0.59 -19.83 -8.75
N CYS A 236 -0.29 -19.94 -9.74
CA CYS A 236 -1.65 -19.43 -9.65
C CYS A 236 -2.49 -20.29 -8.71
N ILE A 237 -2.99 -19.69 -7.63
CA ILE A 237 -3.82 -20.35 -6.62
C ILE A 237 -5.30 -20.19 -6.98
N LYS A 238 -5.66 -19.03 -7.52
CA LYS A 238 -7.06 -18.69 -7.78
C LYS A 238 -7.19 -17.65 -8.89
N THR A 239 -8.23 -17.79 -9.69
CA THR A 239 -8.61 -16.83 -10.73
C THR A 239 -9.98 -16.25 -10.41
N TYR A 240 -10.11 -14.93 -10.48
CA TYR A 240 -11.34 -14.18 -10.28
C TYR A 240 -11.82 -13.67 -11.64
N ASN A 241 -12.84 -14.34 -12.17
CA ASN A 241 -13.35 -14.05 -13.50
C ASN A 241 -14.31 -12.84 -13.45
N THR A 242 -13.85 -11.71 -13.99
CA THR A 242 -14.64 -10.48 -14.11
C THR A 242 -15.22 -10.29 -15.51
N LYS A 243 -14.93 -11.21 -16.45
CA LYS A 243 -15.38 -11.17 -17.85
C LYS A 243 -15.15 -9.80 -18.50
N PRO A 244 -13.88 -9.34 -18.61
CA PRO A 244 -13.58 -8.05 -19.22
C PRO A 244 -14.08 -8.01 -20.67
N LEU A 245 -14.64 -6.88 -21.09
CA LEU A 245 -15.04 -6.67 -22.49
C LEU A 245 -13.85 -6.18 -23.33
N LYS A 246 -12.87 -5.54 -22.70
CA LYS A 246 -11.65 -4.97 -23.28
C LYS A 246 -10.41 -5.42 -22.50
N LEU A 247 -9.39 -5.82 -23.27
CA LEU A 247 -8.10 -6.36 -22.78
C LEU A 247 -7.10 -5.28 -22.34
N TYR A 248 -7.57 -4.17 -21.77
CA TYR A 248 -6.68 -3.13 -21.23
C TYR A 248 -6.27 -3.44 -19.80
N PRO A 249 -4.99 -3.23 -19.43
CA PRO A 249 -4.53 -3.29 -18.05
C PRO A 249 -5.37 -2.41 -17.12
N LYS A 250 -5.65 -2.92 -15.92
CA LYS A 250 -6.43 -2.24 -14.88
C LYS A 250 -5.75 -2.46 -13.55
N GLN A 251 -5.72 -1.43 -12.71
CA GLN A 251 -5.09 -1.56 -11.41
C GLN A 251 -5.86 -2.53 -10.51
N VAL A 252 -5.09 -3.31 -9.76
CA VAL A 252 -5.55 -4.21 -8.71
C VAL A 252 -4.75 -3.94 -7.45
N THR A 253 -5.38 -4.08 -6.28
CA THR A 253 -4.72 -3.91 -4.99
C THR A 253 -5.36 -4.78 -3.92
N PHE A 254 -4.69 -4.92 -2.78
CA PHE A 254 -5.24 -5.54 -1.58
C PHE A 254 -5.89 -4.50 -0.66
N ALA A 255 -6.86 -4.95 0.13
CA ALA A 255 -7.50 -4.19 1.20
C ALA A 255 -7.81 -5.10 2.39
N GLU A 256 -8.20 -4.50 3.51
CA GLU A 256 -8.63 -5.19 4.73
C GLU A 256 -7.57 -6.19 5.22
N LYS A 257 -6.34 -5.73 5.39
CA LYS A 257 -5.15 -6.49 5.82
C LYS A 257 -4.86 -7.67 4.89
N GLY A 258 -5.10 -7.49 3.60
CA GLY A 258 -4.89 -8.52 2.59
C GLY A 258 -6.00 -9.56 2.49
N ARG A 259 -7.13 -9.39 3.20
CA ARG A 259 -8.30 -10.29 3.07
C ARG A 259 -9.06 -10.05 1.76
N VAL A 260 -9.09 -8.82 1.29
CA VAL A 260 -9.91 -8.39 0.15
C VAL A 260 -9.02 -8.00 -1.01
N ILE A 261 -9.45 -8.35 -2.22
CA ILE A 261 -8.87 -7.89 -3.48
C ILE A 261 -9.81 -6.84 -4.06
N VAL A 262 -9.26 -5.70 -4.47
CA VAL A 262 -9.96 -4.59 -5.09
C VAL A 262 -9.41 -4.39 -6.49
N GLY A 263 -10.27 -4.42 -7.51
CA GLY A 263 -9.84 -4.31 -8.89
C GLY A 263 -10.79 -3.52 -9.76
N GLY A 264 -10.26 -2.78 -10.73
CA GLY A 264 -11.03 -1.96 -11.67
C GLY A 264 -11.67 -2.80 -12.77
N SER A 265 -12.62 -2.22 -13.50
CA SER A 265 -13.19 -2.80 -14.71
C SER A 265 -13.14 -1.80 -15.86
N ASP A 266 -13.36 -2.30 -17.06
CA ASP A 266 -13.58 -1.53 -18.28
C ASP A 266 -15.04 -1.06 -18.47
N THR A 267 -15.89 -1.33 -17.48
CA THR A 267 -17.34 -1.08 -17.45
C THR A 267 -17.76 -0.14 -16.31
N GLY A 268 -16.81 0.52 -15.66
CA GLY A 268 -17.05 1.52 -14.62
C GLY A 268 -17.35 0.90 -13.26
N ILE A 269 -16.95 -0.35 -13.04
CA ILE A 269 -17.20 -1.12 -11.82
C ILE A 269 -15.89 -1.34 -11.07
N VAL A 270 -15.89 -1.08 -9.77
CA VAL A 270 -14.85 -1.56 -8.86
C VAL A 270 -15.32 -2.87 -8.22
N HIS A 271 -14.57 -3.93 -8.45
CA HIS A 271 -14.82 -5.26 -7.91
C HIS A 271 -14.20 -5.39 -6.52
N ILE A 272 -14.99 -5.83 -5.53
CA ILE A 272 -14.53 -6.16 -4.19
C ILE A 272 -14.69 -7.67 -4.00
N LEU A 273 -13.57 -8.37 -3.86
CA LEU A 273 -13.50 -9.83 -3.92
C LEU A 273 -12.87 -10.38 -2.63
N ASP A 274 -13.41 -11.47 -2.10
CA ASP A 274 -12.76 -12.18 -0.99
C ASP A 274 -11.56 -12.98 -1.52
N LYS A 275 -10.36 -12.74 -0.97
CA LYS A 275 -9.12 -13.42 -1.39
C LYS A 275 -9.25 -14.94 -1.27
N THR A 276 -9.86 -15.42 -0.18
CA THR A 276 -9.87 -16.85 0.16
C THR A 276 -10.97 -17.60 -0.57
N SER A 277 -12.22 -17.13 -0.48
CA SER A 277 -13.34 -17.83 -1.11
C SER A 277 -13.35 -17.64 -2.62
N GLY A 278 -13.03 -16.44 -3.11
CA GLY A 278 -13.23 -16.06 -4.52
C GLY A 278 -14.54 -15.32 -4.77
N ASP A 279 -15.36 -15.14 -3.73
CA ASP A 279 -16.68 -14.55 -3.87
C ASP A 279 -16.61 -13.04 -4.14
N VAL A 280 -17.55 -12.57 -4.95
CA VAL A 280 -17.80 -11.14 -5.12
C VAL A 280 -18.53 -10.62 -3.88
N LEU A 281 -17.82 -9.90 -3.03
CA LEU A 281 -18.37 -9.29 -1.81
C LEU A 281 -19.23 -8.06 -2.14
N GLN A 282 -18.78 -7.25 -3.09
CA GLN A 282 -19.47 -6.03 -3.49
C GLN A 282 -19.01 -5.56 -4.88
N LEU A 283 -19.93 -4.92 -5.61
CA LEU A 283 -19.64 -4.19 -6.85
C LEU A 283 -19.96 -2.71 -6.60
N LEU A 284 -18.98 -1.83 -6.80
CA LEU A 284 -19.15 -0.39 -6.64
C LEU A 284 -19.24 0.26 -8.01
N GLN A 285 -20.33 0.98 -8.26
CA GLN A 285 -20.49 1.74 -9.50
C GLN A 285 -19.69 3.05 -9.41
N HIS A 286 -18.63 3.16 -10.22
CA HIS A 286 -17.84 4.37 -10.40
C HIS A 286 -18.40 5.22 -11.55
N SER A 287 -18.58 4.65 -12.72
CA SER A 287 -19.09 5.35 -13.92
C SER A 287 -20.09 4.47 -14.67
N LYS A 288 -21.01 5.07 -15.46
CA LYS A 288 -22.03 4.31 -16.22
C LYS A 288 -21.44 3.55 -17.42
N SER A 289 -20.35 4.08 -17.95
CA SER A 289 -19.52 3.57 -19.03
C SER A 289 -18.07 3.73 -18.60
N GLY A 290 -17.12 3.12 -19.31
CA GLY A 290 -15.71 3.47 -19.25
C GLY A 290 -14.87 2.81 -18.15
N GLN A 291 -13.57 3.06 -18.21
CA GLN A 291 -12.58 2.25 -17.52
C GLN A 291 -12.21 2.87 -16.17
N VAL A 292 -12.27 2.06 -15.12
CA VAL A 292 -11.60 2.36 -13.85
C VAL A 292 -10.13 1.96 -14.00
N GLN A 293 -9.28 2.95 -14.26
CA GLN A 293 -7.88 2.72 -14.59
C GLN A 293 -7.02 2.56 -13.33
N THR A 294 -7.20 3.46 -12.36
CA THR A 294 -6.37 3.51 -11.15
C THR A 294 -7.22 3.41 -9.89
N ILE A 295 -6.68 2.66 -8.93
CA ILE A 295 -7.30 2.37 -7.64
C ILE A 295 -6.23 2.38 -6.58
N THR A 296 -6.55 2.94 -5.41
CA THR A 296 -5.73 2.83 -4.22
C THR A 296 -6.60 2.55 -3.00
N THR A 297 -6.00 1.95 -1.99
CA THR A 297 -6.66 1.54 -0.75
C THR A 297 -5.91 2.13 0.43
N HIS A 298 -6.64 2.44 1.49
CA HIS A 298 -6.05 2.87 2.76
C HIS A 298 -6.79 2.24 3.92
N GLU A 299 -6.04 1.89 4.95
CA GLU A 299 -6.54 1.23 6.15
C GLU A 299 -6.34 2.15 7.34
N ALA A 300 -7.45 2.67 7.86
CA ALA A 300 -7.48 3.41 9.10
C ALA A 300 -7.96 2.50 10.25
N PRO A 301 -7.71 2.86 11.52
CA PRO A 301 -8.14 2.07 12.67
C PRO A 301 -9.66 1.84 12.74
N ASP A 302 -10.45 2.80 12.27
CA ASP A 302 -11.91 2.82 12.35
C ASP A 302 -12.61 2.58 11.01
N HIS A 303 -11.88 2.59 9.88
CA HIS A 303 -12.47 2.39 8.56
C HIS A 303 -11.46 1.90 7.52
N HIS A 304 -11.99 1.28 6.46
CA HIS A 304 -11.27 1.03 5.22
C HIS A 304 -11.73 2.01 4.15
N LEU A 305 -10.78 2.53 3.37
CA LEU A 305 -11.00 3.48 2.29
C LEU A 305 -10.58 2.86 0.96
N ILE A 306 -11.40 3.06 -0.06
CA ILE A 306 -11.09 2.80 -1.46
C ILE A 306 -11.21 4.12 -2.21
N ALA A 307 -10.19 4.46 -2.99
CA ALA A 307 -10.25 5.53 -3.98
C ALA A 307 -10.10 4.92 -5.37
N ALA A 308 -10.95 5.33 -6.31
CA ALA A 308 -10.85 4.90 -7.71
C ALA A 308 -11.06 6.08 -8.65
N ALA A 309 -10.41 6.03 -9.82
CA ALA A 309 -10.55 7.03 -10.86
C ALA A 309 -10.64 6.40 -12.25
N SER A 310 -11.28 7.13 -13.16
CA SER A 310 -11.52 6.72 -14.54
C SER A 310 -10.55 7.37 -15.54
N SER A 311 -10.36 6.70 -16.68
CA SER A 311 -9.62 7.23 -17.83
C SER A 311 -10.52 8.01 -18.79
N SER A 312 -9.91 8.83 -19.66
CA SER A 312 -10.52 9.88 -20.52
C SER A 312 -11.59 9.44 -21.53
N ASN A 313 -12.00 8.17 -21.54
CA ASN A 313 -13.10 7.70 -22.39
C ASN A 313 -14.48 8.01 -21.80
N ASP A 314 -14.56 8.45 -20.55
CA ASP A 314 -15.79 8.98 -19.94
C ASP A 314 -15.72 10.51 -19.86
N ASN A 315 -16.85 11.18 -20.08
CA ASN A 315 -16.98 12.64 -19.94
C ASN A 315 -16.74 13.17 -18.51
N THR A 316 -16.25 12.35 -17.57
CA THR A 316 -16.07 12.72 -16.15
C THR A 316 -14.74 12.19 -15.59
N ASN A 317 -13.72 13.06 -15.54
CA ASN A 317 -12.44 12.83 -14.85
C ASN A 317 -12.61 13.03 -13.34
N ILE A 318 -13.23 12.05 -12.68
CA ILE A 318 -13.60 12.11 -11.26
C ILE A 318 -12.93 11.00 -10.46
N ILE A 319 -12.60 11.33 -9.22
CA ILE A 319 -12.16 10.35 -8.23
C ILE A 319 -13.34 10.09 -7.30
N MET A 320 -13.67 8.83 -7.05
CA MET A 320 -14.68 8.45 -6.06
C MET A 320 -14.02 7.78 -4.87
N LEU A 321 -14.50 8.14 -3.68
CA LEU A 321 -14.06 7.56 -2.42
C LEU A 321 -15.18 6.73 -1.81
N TRP A 322 -14.88 5.50 -1.39
CA TRP A 322 -15.80 4.66 -0.63
C TRP A 322 -15.20 4.29 0.72
N LYS A 323 -16.01 4.40 1.77
CA LYS A 323 -15.62 4.03 3.13
C LYS A 323 -16.43 2.84 3.64
N LYS A 324 -15.75 1.92 4.31
CA LYS A 324 -16.35 0.84 5.09
C LYS A 324 -15.93 1.01 6.54
N LEU A 325 -16.88 1.39 7.39
CA LEU A 325 -16.63 1.53 8.83
C LEU A 325 -16.38 0.17 9.46
N ILE A 326 -15.35 0.08 10.29
CA ILE A 326 -15.07 -1.06 11.15
C ILE A 326 -15.88 -0.82 12.41
N LYS A 327 -16.90 -1.65 12.64
CA LYS A 327 -17.57 -1.65 13.95
C LYS A 327 -16.50 -2.02 14.96
N ALA A 328 -16.29 -1.19 15.98
CA ALA A 328 -15.52 -1.59 17.14
C ALA A 328 -16.05 -2.96 17.55
N GLN A 329 -15.21 -3.99 17.50
CA GLN A 329 -15.53 -5.16 18.29
C GLN A 329 -15.67 -4.60 19.70
N ASN A 330 -16.80 -4.87 20.36
CA ASN A 330 -16.90 -4.69 21.79
C ASN A 330 -15.73 -5.51 22.35
N SER A 331 -14.59 -4.86 22.57
CA SER A 331 -13.59 -5.34 23.50
C SER A 331 -14.41 -5.50 24.77
N GLY A 332 -14.68 -6.75 25.15
CA GLY A 332 -15.29 -7.04 26.44
C GLY A 332 -14.60 -6.16 27.46
N ASN A 333 -15.40 -5.43 28.24
CA ASN A 333 -14.97 -4.29 29.06
C ASN A 333 -13.48 -4.35 29.41
N PRO A 334 -12.67 -3.32 29.08
CA PRO A 334 -11.24 -3.32 29.36
C PRO A 334 -10.91 -3.57 30.84
N THR A 335 -11.91 -3.46 31.73
CA THR A 335 -11.82 -3.84 33.14
C THR A 335 -11.46 -5.30 33.36
N TRP A 336 -11.94 -6.27 32.58
CA TRP A 336 -11.75 -7.69 32.93
C TRP A 336 -10.32 -8.19 32.71
N GLY A 337 -9.68 -7.78 31.61
CA GLY A 337 -8.27 -8.10 31.34
C GLY A 337 -7.34 -7.48 32.36
N THR A 338 -7.56 -6.21 32.71
CA THR A 338 -6.77 -5.51 33.74
C THR A 338 -7.00 -6.11 35.13
N ILE A 339 -8.24 -6.50 35.47
CA ILE A 339 -8.55 -7.20 36.73
C ILE A 339 -7.84 -8.56 36.78
N GLN A 340 -7.81 -9.33 35.68
CA GLN A 340 -7.07 -10.59 35.63
C GLN A 340 -5.57 -10.37 35.84
N THR A 341 -4.95 -9.38 35.18
CA THR A 341 -3.51 -9.10 35.36
C THR A 341 -3.20 -8.65 36.78
N VAL A 342 -4.04 -7.80 37.39
CA VAL A 342 -3.88 -7.36 38.78
C VAL A 342 -4.05 -8.53 39.75
N LEU A 343 -5.05 -9.40 39.56
CA LEU A 343 -5.24 -10.61 40.37
C LEU A 343 -4.04 -11.58 40.25
N GLN A 344 -3.45 -11.69 39.06
CA GLN A 344 -2.32 -12.57 38.83
C GLN A 344 -1.03 -12.05 39.49
N VAL A 345 -0.78 -10.74 39.41
CA VAL A 345 0.38 -10.10 40.08
C VAL A 345 0.22 -10.13 41.61
N THR A 346 -0.98 -9.85 42.13
CA THR A 346 -1.24 -9.92 43.58
C THR A 346 -1.06 -11.33 44.13
N MET A 347 -1.53 -12.37 43.41
CA MET A 347 -1.29 -13.76 43.80
C MET A 347 0.19 -14.13 43.80
N GLN A 348 0.98 -13.68 42.79
CA GLN A 348 2.43 -13.92 42.76
C GLN A 348 3.14 -13.27 43.94
N LEU A 349 2.79 -12.03 44.29
CA LEU A 349 3.35 -11.34 45.46
C LEU A 349 3.00 -12.06 46.77
N LEU A 350 1.77 -12.59 46.88
CA LEU A 350 1.34 -13.37 48.04
C LEU A 350 2.12 -14.67 48.20
N VAL A 351 2.39 -15.38 47.10
CA VAL A 351 3.24 -16.59 47.10
C VAL A 351 4.68 -16.26 47.50
N ILE A 352 5.25 -15.16 47.00
CA ILE A 352 6.59 -14.73 47.38
C ILE A 352 6.65 -14.40 48.87
N ALA A 353 5.63 -13.70 49.40
CA ALA A 353 5.57 -13.36 50.82
C ALA A 353 5.44 -14.61 51.70
N THR A 354 4.62 -15.60 51.34
CA THR A 354 4.48 -16.84 52.12
C THR A 354 5.75 -17.69 52.09
N VAL A 355 6.43 -17.79 50.95
CA VAL A 355 7.74 -18.46 50.85
C VAL A 355 8.78 -17.73 51.69
N GLY A 356 8.79 -16.39 51.66
CA GLY A 356 9.69 -15.57 52.49
C GLY A 356 9.48 -15.80 53.98
N VAL A 357 8.22 -15.81 54.45
CA VAL A 357 7.87 -16.11 55.85
C VAL A 357 8.26 -17.54 56.23
N PHE A 358 8.02 -18.52 55.35
CA PHE A 358 8.40 -19.90 55.60
C PHE A 358 9.93 -20.05 55.76
N LEU A 359 10.70 -19.46 54.85
CA LEU A 359 12.17 -19.46 54.93
C LEU A 359 12.65 -18.78 56.21
N TYR A 360 12.08 -17.63 56.57
CA TYR A 360 12.40 -16.94 57.82
C TYR A 360 12.12 -17.81 59.05
N CYS A 361 10.94 -18.43 59.13
CA CYS A 361 10.59 -19.35 60.22
C CYS A 361 11.55 -20.53 60.30
N THR A 362 11.89 -21.17 59.17
CA THR A 362 12.85 -22.29 59.18
C THR A 362 14.24 -21.87 59.64
N MET A 363 14.69 -20.66 59.28
CA MET A 363 15.97 -20.12 59.71
C MET A 363 15.99 -19.81 61.21
N VAL A 364 14.91 -19.23 61.75
CA VAL A 364 14.75 -18.98 63.18
C VAL A 364 14.71 -20.29 63.98
N SER A 365 13.99 -21.31 63.49
CA SER A 365 13.96 -22.64 64.12
C SER A 365 15.33 -23.33 64.08
N ALA A 366 16.09 -23.20 62.97
CA ALA A 366 17.44 -23.73 62.88
C ALA A 366 18.42 -23.03 63.83
N LEU A 367 18.29 -21.71 64.00
CA LEU A 367 19.07 -20.93 64.96
C LEU A 367 18.76 -21.33 66.41
N ALA A 368 17.48 -21.58 66.73
CA ALA A 368 17.07 -22.04 68.06
C ALA A 368 17.60 -23.44 68.41
N LEU A 369 17.80 -24.31 67.41
CA LEU A 369 18.40 -25.64 67.60
C LEU A 369 19.93 -25.60 67.77
N MET A 370 20.61 -24.58 67.24
CA MET A 370 22.07 -24.42 67.36
C MET A 370 22.51 -23.81 68.70
N TYR A 371 21.60 -23.18 69.44
CA TYR A 371 21.86 -22.61 70.78
C TYR A 371 20.83 -23.06 71.80
N PRO A 372 20.82 -24.35 72.23
CA PRO A 372 20.04 -24.77 73.37
C PRO A 372 20.65 -24.17 74.65
N CYS A 373 19.87 -23.39 75.40
CA CYS A 373 20.22 -22.98 76.76
C CYS A 373 20.27 -24.17 77.73
#